data_AF-A0A1G0ZFK4-F1
#
_entry.id   AF-A0A1G0ZFK4-F1
#
_cell.length_a   1.000
_cell.length_b   1.000
_cell.length_c   1.000
_cell.angle_alpha   90.00
_cell.angle_beta   90.00
_cell.angle_gamma   90.00
#
_symmetry.space_group_name_H-M   'P 1'
#
loop_
_entity.id
_entity.type
_entity.pdbx_description
1 polymer ?
#
loop_
_entity_poly.entity_id
_entity_poly.type
_entity_poly.pdbx_seq_one_letter_code
_entity_poly.pdbx_strand_id
1 'polypeptide(L)'
;MKNNIKGYFLSLAAVFITVALVLLLLKLLPPTTPYPSSIDVQAWMTAVEKGDMENAIASAGKILQRRAASVKIRSDYLKLAGGMKLDGSYFSTLPDKADFLRWESAFIIKNMLIKEFKNLPPSVDDMFKLLQRSVKLKPGEDFKHQAGSPAEILLKGYGNTHELTRLLCEMAYQEDFEAQTISIFNEKGEPLHILCEFRKNGSVDTVDIRFGKSWHGRSFADLLKDKSLRQGIWPEQIEERLENSSYGIPAEPQDFKLANQHLFKYALLSVQGLDFRFGSDPGERIENYLRFFPDTKTFERFTYWRYPFIVMMAQAPRLEK
;
A
#
# COMPACT_ATOMS: atom_id res chain seq x y z
N MET A 1 -33.49 66.76 5.39
CA MET A 1 -32.64 65.92 4.51
C MET A 1 -31.54 65.10 5.21
N LYS A 2 -31.35 65.16 6.55
CA LYS A 2 -30.28 64.40 7.23
C LYS A 2 -30.65 62.96 7.68
N ASN A 3 -31.92 62.56 7.57
CA ASN A 3 -32.38 61.25 8.06
C ASN A 3 -32.39 60.11 7.03
N ASN A 4 -32.17 60.38 5.74
CA ASN A 4 -32.13 59.33 4.72
C ASN A 4 -30.75 58.69 4.52
N ILE A 5 -29.67 59.36 4.91
CA ILE A 5 -28.31 58.87 4.65
C ILE A 5 -27.98 57.64 5.51
N LYS A 6 -28.46 57.58 6.76
CA LYS A 6 -28.24 56.43 7.66
C LYS A 6 -28.90 55.14 7.15
N GLY A 7 -30.05 55.24 6.48
CA GLY A 7 -30.75 54.10 5.88
C GLY A 7 -29.96 53.46 4.74
N TYR A 8 -29.36 54.28 3.87
CA TYR A 8 -28.51 53.80 2.77
C TYR A 8 -27.21 53.16 3.25
N PHE A 9 -26.59 53.67 4.32
CA PHE A 9 -25.37 53.06 4.87
C PHE A 9 -25.65 51.69 5.53
N LEU A 10 -26.80 51.54 6.19
CA LEU A 10 -27.21 50.25 6.78
C LEU A 10 -27.55 49.21 5.70
N SER A 11 -28.21 49.61 4.61
CA SER A 11 -28.52 48.69 3.51
C SER A 11 -27.25 48.28 2.74
N LEU A 12 -26.30 49.20 2.55
CA LEU A 12 -25.04 48.90 1.87
C LEU A 12 -24.17 47.95 2.71
N ALA A 13 -24.08 48.17 4.02
CA ALA A 13 -23.36 47.28 4.94
C ALA A 13 -23.95 45.86 4.96
N ALA A 14 -25.29 45.75 4.94
CA ALA A 14 -25.95 44.44 4.85
C ALA A 14 -25.60 43.71 3.54
N VAL A 15 -25.61 44.40 2.40
CA VAL A 15 -25.21 43.82 1.11
C VAL A 15 -23.76 43.35 1.13
N PHE A 16 -22.83 44.14 1.67
CA PHE A 16 -21.42 43.73 1.78
C PHE A 16 -21.22 42.51 2.67
N ILE A 17 -21.94 42.42 3.80
CA ILE A 17 -21.90 41.25 4.68
C ILE A 17 -22.44 40.03 3.95
N THR A 18 -23.58 40.14 3.25
CA THR A 18 -24.13 39.01 2.49
C THR A 18 -23.21 38.55 1.37
N VAL A 19 -22.61 39.48 0.61
CA VAL A 19 -21.65 39.15 -0.45
C VAL A 19 -20.39 38.50 0.13
N ALA A 20 -19.87 39.01 1.25
CA ALA A 20 -18.73 38.41 1.93
C ALA A 20 -19.06 37.00 2.45
N LEU A 21 -20.25 36.78 3.00
CA LEU A 21 -20.71 35.48 3.49
C LEU A 21 -20.88 34.48 2.34
N VAL A 22 -21.46 34.91 1.22
CA VAL A 22 -21.62 34.09 0.00
C VAL A 22 -20.25 33.76 -0.60
N LEU A 23 -19.31 34.69 -0.64
CA LEU A 23 -17.94 34.43 -1.09
C LEU A 23 -17.17 33.52 -0.14
N LEU A 24 -17.40 33.62 1.18
CA LEU A 24 -16.82 32.72 2.17
C LEU A 24 -17.40 31.30 2.02
N LEU A 25 -18.71 31.18 1.83
CA LEU A 25 -19.40 29.91 1.55
C LEU A 25 -18.96 29.30 0.21
N LEU A 26 -18.78 30.11 -0.83
CA LEU A 26 -18.26 29.67 -2.13
C LEU A 26 -16.78 29.26 -2.06
N LYS A 27 -15.97 29.83 -1.16
CA LYS A 27 -14.60 29.37 -0.88
C LYS A 27 -14.54 28.10 -0.02
N LEU A 28 -15.59 27.83 0.77
CA LEU A 28 -15.73 26.61 1.57
C LEU A 28 -16.32 25.46 0.75
N LEU A 29 -17.00 25.74 -0.37
CA LEU A 29 -17.38 24.73 -1.33
C LEU A 29 -16.13 24.33 -2.14
N PRO A 30 -15.63 23.09 -1.99
CA PRO A 30 -14.53 22.64 -2.82
C PRO A 30 -14.96 22.76 -4.29
N PRO A 31 -14.04 23.09 -5.22
CA PRO A 31 -14.36 23.13 -6.64
C PRO A 31 -15.05 21.81 -7.02
N THR A 32 -16.32 21.90 -7.41
CA THR A 32 -17.15 20.77 -7.84
C THR A 32 -16.67 20.34 -9.23
N THR A 33 -15.46 19.80 -9.29
CA THR A 33 -15.06 18.95 -10.41
C THR A 33 -15.97 17.73 -10.36
N PRO A 34 -16.75 17.46 -11.43
CA PRO A 34 -17.62 16.31 -11.44
C PRO A 34 -16.76 15.07 -11.24
N TYR A 35 -17.14 14.29 -10.23
CA TYR A 35 -16.61 12.95 -10.01
C TYR A 35 -16.62 12.17 -11.34
N PRO A 36 -15.60 11.34 -11.65
CA PRO A 36 -15.64 10.53 -12.87
C PRO A 36 -16.94 9.71 -12.92
N SER A 37 -17.48 9.50 -14.12
CA SER A 37 -18.71 8.71 -14.21
C SER A 37 -18.42 7.26 -13.80
N SER A 38 -19.38 6.60 -13.17
CA SER A 38 -19.22 5.18 -12.81
C SER A 38 -18.95 4.30 -14.03
N ILE A 39 -19.47 4.69 -15.20
CA ILE A 39 -19.24 4.04 -16.49
C ILE A 39 -17.75 4.11 -16.88
N ASP A 40 -17.12 5.27 -16.75
CA ASP A 40 -15.69 5.44 -17.08
C ASP A 40 -14.80 4.60 -16.14
N VAL A 41 -15.13 4.60 -14.84
CA VAL A 41 -14.40 3.81 -13.84
C VAL A 41 -14.59 2.31 -14.10
N GLN A 42 -15.81 1.86 -14.41
CA GLN A 42 -16.09 0.46 -14.74
C GLN A 42 -15.35 0.03 -16.01
N ALA A 43 -15.33 0.86 -17.06
CA ALA A 43 -14.62 0.57 -18.30
C ALA A 43 -13.11 0.43 -18.08
N TRP A 44 -12.53 1.33 -17.26
CA TRP A 44 -11.12 1.23 -16.85
C TRP A 44 -10.84 -0.08 -16.09
N MET A 45 -11.68 -0.42 -15.11
CA MET A 45 -11.53 -1.67 -14.35
C MET A 45 -11.65 -2.90 -15.25
N THR A 46 -12.63 -2.96 -16.15
CA THR A 46 -12.75 -4.04 -17.13
C THR A 46 -11.52 -4.16 -18.04
N ALA A 47 -10.87 -3.04 -18.39
CA ALA A 47 -9.62 -3.10 -19.15
C ALA A 47 -8.47 -3.71 -18.33
N VAL A 48 -8.37 -3.37 -17.05
CA VAL A 48 -7.41 -4.01 -16.10
C VAL A 48 -7.67 -5.52 -16.03
N GLU A 49 -8.91 -5.93 -15.82
CA GLU A 49 -9.28 -7.35 -15.68
C GLU A 49 -8.98 -8.18 -16.94
N LYS A 50 -9.09 -7.56 -18.12
CA LYS A 50 -8.83 -8.20 -19.41
C LYS A 50 -7.36 -8.19 -19.83
N GLY A 51 -6.47 -7.59 -19.04
CA GLY A 51 -5.07 -7.42 -19.42
C GLY A 51 -4.87 -6.38 -20.54
N ASP A 52 -5.83 -5.49 -20.79
CA ASP A 52 -5.79 -4.49 -21.86
C ASP A 52 -5.08 -3.22 -21.39
N MET A 53 -3.75 -3.26 -21.39
CA MET A 53 -2.89 -2.21 -20.85
C MET A 53 -3.11 -0.85 -21.52
N GLU A 54 -3.23 -0.82 -22.85
CA GLU A 54 -3.36 0.44 -23.59
C GLU A 54 -4.66 1.16 -23.22
N ASN A 55 -5.78 0.44 -23.22
CA ASN A 55 -7.07 1.01 -22.83
C ASN A 55 -7.14 1.33 -21.34
N ALA A 56 -6.50 0.53 -20.48
CA ALA A 56 -6.45 0.80 -19.05
C ALA A 56 -5.70 2.11 -18.76
N ILE A 57 -4.51 2.31 -19.32
CA ILE A 57 -3.72 3.54 -19.12
C ILE A 57 -4.44 4.75 -19.72
N ALA A 58 -4.98 4.62 -20.94
CA ALA A 58 -5.72 5.72 -21.59
C ALA A 58 -6.97 6.13 -20.78
N SER A 59 -7.72 5.17 -20.25
CA SER A 59 -8.93 5.43 -19.44
C SER A 59 -8.57 6.03 -18.08
N ALA A 60 -7.55 5.51 -17.41
CA ALA A 60 -7.02 6.08 -16.17
C ALA A 60 -6.58 7.54 -16.35
N GLY A 61 -5.89 7.83 -17.46
CA GLY A 61 -5.52 9.20 -17.84
C GLY A 61 -6.74 10.11 -17.95
N LYS A 62 -7.81 9.70 -18.64
CA LYS A 62 -9.05 10.48 -18.77
C LYS A 62 -9.75 10.72 -17.42
N ILE A 63 -9.78 9.70 -16.55
CA ILE A 63 -10.35 9.79 -15.20
C ILE A 63 -9.58 10.84 -14.36
N LEU A 64 -8.25 10.83 -14.46
CA LEU A 64 -7.36 11.67 -13.65
C LEU A 64 -7.13 13.07 -14.21
N GLN A 65 -7.25 13.29 -15.52
CA GLN A 65 -7.08 14.59 -16.20
C GLN A 65 -8.02 15.69 -15.66
N ARG A 66 -9.08 15.30 -14.93
CA ARG A 66 -10.02 16.24 -14.29
C ARG A 66 -9.57 16.75 -12.91
N ARG A 67 -8.44 16.27 -12.37
CA ARG A 67 -7.88 16.70 -11.08
C ARG A 67 -6.35 16.70 -11.06
N ALA A 68 -5.75 17.78 -11.52
CA ALA A 68 -4.32 18.06 -11.31
C ALA A 68 -4.06 18.95 -10.06
N ALA A 69 -5.09 19.29 -9.28
CA ALA A 69 -4.95 20.34 -8.26
C ALA A 69 -4.74 19.80 -6.84
N SER A 70 -3.49 19.91 -6.36
CA SER A 70 -3.12 20.29 -4.98
C SER A 70 -3.00 19.25 -3.85
N VAL A 71 -3.00 17.93 -4.11
CA VAL A 71 -2.67 16.99 -3.02
C VAL A 71 -1.17 17.03 -2.74
N LYS A 72 -0.80 17.54 -1.56
CA LYS A 72 0.58 17.59 -1.10
C LYS A 72 1.08 16.19 -0.79
N ILE A 73 2.17 15.78 -1.43
CA ILE A 73 2.88 14.54 -1.13
C ILE A 73 3.33 14.58 0.35
N ARG A 74 3.11 13.48 1.08
CA ARG A 74 3.51 13.37 2.49
C ARG A 74 5.03 13.52 2.63
N SER A 75 5.48 14.17 3.70
CA SER A 75 6.90 14.49 3.89
C SER A 75 7.77 13.25 4.12
N ASP A 76 7.21 12.20 4.70
CA ASP A 76 7.82 10.90 4.89
C ASP A 76 8.01 10.13 3.56
N TYR A 77 7.11 10.29 2.59
CA TYR A 77 7.31 9.76 1.23
C TYR A 77 8.47 10.45 0.53
N LEU A 78 8.60 11.77 0.68
CA LEU A 78 9.74 12.52 0.14
C LEU A 78 11.06 12.07 0.79
N LYS A 79 11.07 11.80 2.10
CA LYS A 79 12.23 11.24 2.80
C LYS A 79 12.58 9.83 2.27
N LEU A 80 11.56 8.98 2.06
CA LEU A 80 11.75 7.66 1.47
C LEU A 80 12.35 7.76 0.06
N ALA A 81 11.81 8.61 -0.81
CA ALA A 81 12.34 8.84 -2.15
C ALA A 81 13.81 9.29 -2.12
N GLY A 82 14.14 10.27 -1.26
CA GLY A 82 15.53 10.69 -1.06
C GLY A 82 16.46 9.54 -0.63
N GLY A 83 16.01 8.70 0.30
CA GLY A 83 16.74 7.50 0.72
C GLY A 83 16.89 6.44 -0.36
N MET A 84 15.94 6.36 -1.29
CA MET A 84 15.94 5.42 -2.42
C MET A 84 16.57 6.00 -3.69
N LYS A 85 17.09 7.23 -3.66
CA LYS A 85 17.58 7.97 -4.84
C LYS A 85 16.52 8.11 -5.95
N LEU A 86 15.26 8.18 -5.54
CA LEU A 86 14.11 8.43 -6.40
C LEU A 86 13.77 9.93 -6.37
N ASP A 87 13.39 10.50 -7.51
CA ASP A 87 12.86 11.85 -7.54
C ASP A 87 11.50 11.88 -6.83
N GLY A 88 11.29 12.85 -5.92
CA GLY A 88 10.01 13.05 -5.24
C GLY A 88 8.85 13.31 -6.21
N SER A 89 9.13 13.79 -7.42
CA SER A 89 8.13 13.95 -8.49
C SER A 89 7.49 12.62 -8.93
N TYR A 90 8.15 11.47 -8.70
CA TYR A 90 7.62 10.14 -8.98
C TYR A 90 6.21 9.92 -8.44
N PHE A 91 5.93 10.38 -7.21
CA PHE A 91 4.63 10.18 -6.57
C PHE A 91 3.49 11.00 -7.20
N SER A 92 3.82 11.96 -8.07
CA SER A 92 2.88 12.82 -8.78
C SER A 92 2.74 12.51 -10.26
N THR A 93 3.46 11.52 -10.79
CA THR A 93 3.37 11.15 -12.20
C THR A 93 2.03 10.47 -12.52
N LEU A 94 1.62 10.55 -13.78
CA LEU A 94 0.44 9.85 -14.28
C LEU A 94 0.65 8.32 -14.27
N PRO A 95 -0.43 7.54 -14.36
CA PRO A 95 -0.33 6.10 -14.50
C PRO A 95 0.51 5.69 -15.72
N ASP A 96 1.38 4.71 -15.52
CA ASP A 96 2.25 4.11 -16.50
C ASP A 96 2.07 2.58 -16.53
N LYS A 97 2.93 1.89 -17.28
CA LYS A 97 2.92 0.42 -17.40
C LYS A 97 3.07 -0.28 -16.05
N ALA A 98 3.90 0.22 -15.14
CA ALA A 98 4.11 -0.42 -13.84
C ALA A 98 2.87 -0.29 -12.96
N ASP A 99 2.14 0.82 -13.05
CA ASP A 99 0.85 0.98 -12.36
C ASP A 99 -0.18 -0.02 -12.88
N PHE A 100 -0.29 -0.17 -14.20
CA PHE A 100 -1.18 -1.15 -14.80
C PHE A 100 -0.87 -2.58 -14.33
N LEU A 101 0.40 -3.00 -14.42
CA LEU A 101 0.82 -4.34 -13.98
C LEU A 101 0.53 -4.58 -12.50
N ARG A 102 0.54 -3.53 -11.69
CA ARG A 102 0.22 -3.63 -10.27
C ARG A 102 -1.27 -3.76 -10.01
N TRP A 103 -2.11 -3.00 -10.72
CA TRP A 103 -3.57 -3.17 -10.73
C TRP A 103 -3.95 -4.60 -11.16
N GLU A 104 -3.39 -5.06 -12.27
CA GLU A 104 -3.60 -6.43 -12.77
C GLU A 104 -3.11 -7.48 -11.76
N SER A 105 -1.95 -7.26 -11.13
CA SER A 105 -1.42 -8.16 -10.09
C SER A 105 -2.38 -8.33 -8.92
N ALA A 106 -3.05 -7.26 -8.45
CA ALA A 106 -4.01 -7.35 -7.35
C ALA A 106 -5.22 -8.21 -7.74
N PHE A 107 -5.74 -8.00 -8.95
CA PHE A 107 -6.85 -8.78 -9.50
C PHE A 107 -6.49 -10.27 -9.66
N ILE A 108 -5.32 -10.58 -10.24
CA ILE A 108 -4.85 -11.98 -10.40
C ILE A 108 -4.79 -12.69 -9.05
N ILE A 109 -4.22 -12.04 -8.03
CA ILE A 109 -4.08 -12.64 -6.71
C ILE A 109 -5.45 -12.83 -6.05
N LYS A 110 -6.34 -11.83 -6.13
CA LYS A 110 -7.70 -11.96 -5.58
C LYS A 110 -8.46 -13.11 -6.24
N ASN A 111 -8.42 -13.21 -7.56
CA ASN A 111 -9.10 -14.30 -8.28
C ASN A 111 -8.54 -15.67 -7.93
N MET A 112 -7.22 -15.77 -7.74
CA MET A 112 -6.59 -17.00 -7.31
C MET A 112 -7.09 -17.41 -5.91
N LEU A 113 -7.19 -16.48 -4.97
CA LEU A 113 -7.74 -16.73 -3.63
C LEU A 113 -9.22 -17.13 -3.67
N ILE A 114 -10.04 -16.41 -4.46
CA ILE A 114 -11.46 -16.73 -4.68
C ILE A 114 -11.62 -18.16 -5.22
N LYS A 115 -10.81 -18.53 -6.22
CA LYS A 115 -10.85 -19.85 -6.84
C LYS A 115 -10.43 -20.95 -5.86
N GLU A 116 -9.37 -20.72 -5.10
CA GLU A 116 -8.85 -21.69 -4.15
C GLU A 116 -9.83 -21.92 -2.99
N PHE A 117 -10.32 -20.84 -2.39
CA PHE A 117 -11.13 -20.89 -1.18
C PHE A 117 -12.64 -20.84 -1.44
N LYS A 118 -13.06 -20.85 -2.71
CA LYS A 118 -14.47 -20.88 -3.13
C LYS A 118 -15.29 -19.75 -2.48
N ASN A 119 -14.74 -18.54 -2.47
CA ASN A 119 -15.30 -17.35 -1.80
C ASN A 119 -15.43 -17.44 -0.26
N LEU A 120 -14.80 -18.42 0.39
CA LEU A 120 -14.71 -18.47 1.84
C LEU A 120 -13.49 -17.67 2.32
N PRO A 121 -13.60 -16.85 3.38
CA PRO A 121 -12.46 -16.11 3.92
C PRO A 121 -11.38 -17.07 4.44
N PRO A 122 -10.15 -17.06 3.88
CA PRO A 122 -9.09 -17.93 4.35
C PRO A 122 -8.45 -17.40 5.63
N SER A 123 -7.90 -18.29 6.44
CA SER A 123 -6.97 -17.92 7.52
C SER A 123 -5.57 -17.59 6.97
N VAL A 124 -4.71 -17.00 7.81
CA VAL A 124 -3.29 -16.80 7.47
C VAL A 124 -2.60 -18.13 7.18
N ASP A 125 -2.94 -19.19 7.92
CA ASP A 125 -2.37 -20.53 7.71
C ASP A 125 -2.77 -21.12 6.35
N ASP A 126 -4.03 -20.94 5.95
CA ASP A 126 -4.51 -21.39 4.65
C ASP A 126 -3.76 -20.71 3.50
N MET A 127 -3.57 -19.38 3.61
CA MET A 127 -2.78 -18.61 2.65
C MET A 127 -1.30 -19.01 2.66
N PHE A 128 -0.72 -19.29 3.83
CA PHE A 128 0.66 -19.72 3.93
C PHE A 128 0.89 -21.11 3.33
N LYS A 129 -0.01 -22.06 3.58
CA LYS A 129 0.01 -23.40 2.96
C LYS A 129 -0.15 -23.32 1.44
N LEU A 130 -1.05 -22.45 0.96
CA LEU A 130 -1.21 -22.16 -0.46
C LEU A 130 0.08 -21.60 -1.07
N LEU A 131 0.73 -20.63 -0.43
CA LEU A 131 2.02 -20.12 -0.86
C LEU A 131 3.07 -21.24 -0.98
N GLN A 132 3.21 -22.08 0.05
CA GLN A 132 4.21 -23.14 0.11
C GLN A 132 4.04 -24.19 -1.01
N ARG A 133 2.80 -24.51 -1.41
CA ARG A 133 2.54 -25.45 -2.52
C ARG A 133 2.65 -24.81 -3.89
N SER A 134 2.42 -23.50 -4.00
CA SER A 134 2.39 -22.78 -5.28
C SER A 134 3.74 -22.19 -5.69
N VAL A 135 4.59 -21.82 -4.72
CA VAL A 135 5.84 -21.09 -4.98
C VAL A 135 7.00 -21.70 -4.20
N LYS A 136 8.05 -22.11 -4.91
CA LYS A 136 9.25 -22.69 -4.30
C LYS A 136 10.19 -21.61 -3.76
N LEU A 137 10.61 -21.75 -2.51
CA LEU A 137 11.67 -20.92 -1.94
C LEU A 137 13.02 -21.30 -2.58
N LYS A 138 13.73 -20.30 -3.13
CA LYS A 138 15.08 -20.43 -3.69
C LYS A 138 16.00 -19.35 -3.10
N PRO A 139 17.34 -19.54 -3.17
CA PRO A 139 18.28 -18.48 -2.85
C PRO A 139 18.02 -17.21 -3.66
N GLY A 140 18.38 -16.05 -3.10
CA GLY A 140 18.23 -14.76 -3.77
C GLY A 140 19.08 -14.64 -5.04
N GLU A 141 18.45 -14.17 -6.12
CA GLU A 141 19.13 -13.67 -7.31
C GLU A 141 19.42 -12.16 -7.15
N ASP A 142 20.22 -11.59 -8.06
CA ASP A 142 20.37 -10.14 -8.20
C ASP A 142 18.97 -9.48 -8.27
N PHE A 143 18.81 -8.32 -7.61
CA PHE A 143 17.59 -7.52 -7.63
C PHE A 143 17.05 -7.26 -9.05
N LYS A 144 17.91 -7.24 -10.07
CA LYS A 144 17.52 -7.13 -11.49
C LYS A 144 16.66 -8.29 -12.01
N HIS A 145 16.76 -9.47 -11.40
CA HIS A 145 16.08 -10.70 -11.82
C HIS A 145 14.92 -11.10 -10.91
N GLN A 146 14.71 -10.34 -9.83
CA GLN A 146 13.57 -10.51 -8.93
C GLN A 146 12.29 -10.06 -9.63
N ALA A 147 11.13 -10.51 -9.16
CA ALA A 147 9.85 -10.19 -9.78
C ALA A 147 9.47 -8.71 -9.59
N GLY A 148 8.99 -8.07 -10.65
CA GLY A 148 8.49 -6.70 -10.62
C GLY A 148 7.16 -6.54 -9.88
N SER A 149 6.34 -7.60 -9.79
CA SER A 149 5.06 -7.60 -9.06
C SER A 149 4.82 -8.87 -8.23
N PRO A 150 3.93 -8.84 -7.23
CA PRO A 150 3.52 -10.04 -6.51
C PRO A 150 2.96 -11.15 -7.42
N ALA A 151 2.14 -10.82 -8.42
CA ALA A 151 1.58 -11.82 -9.34
C ALA A 151 2.67 -12.48 -10.20
N GLU A 152 3.73 -11.75 -10.56
CA GLU A 152 4.86 -12.35 -11.28
C GLU A 152 5.57 -13.43 -10.43
N ILE A 153 5.68 -13.25 -9.12
CA ILE A 153 6.24 -14.26 -8.19
C ILE A 153 5.40 -15.54 -8.25
N LEU A 154 4.06 -15.38 -8.20
CA LEU A 154 3.11 -16.47 -8.30
C LEU A 154 3.23 -17.21 -9.63
N LEU A 155 3.26 -16.48 -10.75
CA LEU A 155 3.33 -17.04 -12.10
C LEU A 155 4.69 -17.72 -12.38
N LYS A 156 5.79 -17.14 -11.88
CA LYS A 156 7.14 -17.71 -11.96
C LYS A 156 7.26 -19.01 -11.13
N GLY A 157 6.47 -19.15 -10.07
CA GLY A 157 6.42 -20.36 -9.22
C GLY A 157 7.64 -20.57 -8.33
N TYR A 158 8.51 -19.57 -8.22
CA TYR A 158 9.63 -19.54 -7.27
C TYR A 158 10.06 -18.12 -6.94
N GLY A 159 10.72 -17.97 -5.79
CA GLY A 159 11.30 -16.69 -5.37
C GLY A 159 12.12 -16.83 -4.10
N ASN A 160 12.78 -15.74 -3.71
CA ASN A 160 13.52 -15.65 -2.45
C ASN A 160 12.60 -15.33 -1.26
N THR A 161 13.14 -15.29 -0.04
CA THR A 161 12.34 -15.04 1.18
C THR A 161 11.59 -13.69 1.13
N HIS A 162 12.19 -12.63 0.58
CA HIS A 162 11.52 -11.34 0.44
C HIS A 162 10.38 -11.41 -0.60
N GLU A 163 10.58 -12.09 -1.73
CA GLU A 163 9.54 -12.28 -2.75
C GLU A 163 8.34 -13.06 -2.19
N LEU A 164 8.59 -14.18 -1.51
CA LEU A 164 7.50 -14.94 -0.92
C LEU A 164 6.82 -14.15 0.22
N THR A 165 7.56 -13.33 0.98
CA THR A 165 6.98 -12.43 2.00
C THR A 165 6.09 -11.39 1.36
N ARG A 166 6.54 -10.78 0.25
CA ARG A 166 5.79 -9.82 -0.55
C ARG A 166 4.47 -10.43 -1.04
N LEU A 167 4.53 -11.64 -1.61
CA LEU A 167 3.35 -12.34 -2.10
C LEU A 167 2.38 -12.73 -0.98
N LEU A 168 2.87 -13.24 0.15
CA LEU A 168 2.00 -13.57 1.29
C LEU A 168 1.33 -12.33 1.88
N CYS A 169 2.07 -11.22 2.01
CA CYS A 169 1.52 -9.95 2.45
C CYS A 169 0.43 -9.45 1.50
N GLU A 170 0.65 -9.58 0.19
CA GLU A 170 -0.36 -9.23 -0.80
C GLU A 170 -1.60 -10.12 -0.72
N MET A 171 -1.43 -11.44 -0.59
CA MET A 171 -2.55 -12.37 -0.41
C MET A 171 -3.40 -11.99 0.81
N ALA A 172 -2.75 -11.74 1.95
CA ALA A 172 -3.42 -11.34 3.17
C ALA A 172 -4.11 -9.98 3.03
N TYR A 173 -3.49 -9.04 2.31
CA TYR A 173 -4.05 -7.72 2.03
C TYR A 173 -5.34 -7.80 1.20
N GLN A 174 -5.39 -8.69 0.20
CA GLN A 174 -6.61 -8.96 -0.59
C GLN A 174 -7.76 -9.58 0.23
N GLU A 175 -7.45 -10.12 1.42
CA GLU A 175 -8.40 -10.73 2.36
C GLU A 175 -8.59 -9.87 3.62
N ASP A 176 -8.38 -8.56 3.52
CA ASP A 176 -8.60 -7.59 4.59
C ASP A 176 -7.79 -7.81 5.87
N PHE A 177 -6.65 -8.47 5.77
CA PHE A 177 -5.67 -8.46 6.86
C PHE A 177 -4.83 -7.19 6.78
N GLU A 178 -4.60 -6.60 7.94
CA GLU A 178 -3.55 -5.60 8.10
C GLU A 178 -2.21 -6.33 8.26
N ALA A 179 -1.39 -6.28 7.20
CA ALA A 179 -0.11 -6.98 7.11
C ALA A 179 1.06 -6.03 7.38
N GLN A 180 2.06 -6.49 8.14
CA GLN A 180 3.37 -5.86 8.27
C GLN A 180 4.46 -6.88 7.97
N THR A 181 5.53 -6.41 7.34
CA THR A 181 6.81 -7.11 7.37
C THR A 181 7.56 -6.77 8.65
N ILE A 182 8.40 -7.68 9.12
CA ILE A 182 9.31 -7.45 10.23
C ILE A 182 10.70 -7.78 9.73
N SER A 183 11.53 -6.76 9.57
CA SER A 183 12.92 -6.92 9.17
C SER A 183 13.81 -6.90 10.40
N ILE A 184 14.68 -7.90 10.54
CA ILE A 184 15.72 -7.98 11.57
C ILE A 184 17.05 -7.63 10.92
N PHE A 185 17.83 -6.75 11.55
CA PHE A 185 19.07 -6.23 10.98
C PHE A 185 20.30 -6.64 11.78
N ASN A 186 21.42 -6.80 11.09
CA ASN A 186 22.71 -6.95 11.74
C ASN A 186 23.22 -5.59 12.30
N GLU A 187 24.39 -5.60 12.94
CA GLU A 187 25.01 -4.38 13.52
C GLU A 187 25.35 -3.30 12.48
N LYS A 188 25.52 -3.69 11.21
CA LYS A 188 25.79 -2.79 10.09
C LYS A 188 24.52 -2.20 9.49
N GLY A 189 23.34 -2.57 10.00
CA GLY A 189 22.04 -2.17 9.47
C GLY A 189 21.64 -2.91 8.20
N GLU A 190 22.28 -4.04 7.89
CA GLU A 190 21.93 -4.88 6.73
C GLU A 190 20.82 -5.86 7.13
N PRO A 191 19.83 -6.12 6.24
CA PRO A 191 18.77 -7.09 6.51
C PRO A 191 19.36 -8.50 6.72
N LEU A 192 19.10 -9.08 7.88
CA LEU A 192 19.55 -10.44 8.24
C LEU A 192 18.42 -11.45 8.04
N HIS A 193 17.19 -11.06 8.37
CA HIS A 193 16.02 -11.93 8.31
C HIS A 193 14.74 -11.12 8.15
N ILE A 194 13.68 -11.76 7.63
CA ILE A 194 12.37 -11.14 7.45
C ILE A 194 11.24 -12.12 7.79
N LEU A 195 10.24 -11.59 8.47
CA LEU A 195 8.98 -12.26 8.82
C LEU A 195 7.80 -11.35 8.44
N CYS A 196 6.59 -11.85 8.63
CA CYS A 196 5.36 -11.06 8.49
C CYS A 196 4.43 -11.27 9.69
N GLU A 197 3.70 -10.22 10.06
CA GLU A 197 2.66 -10.24 11.08
C GLU A 197 1.35 -9.75 10.46
N PHE A 198 0.27 -10.45 10.74
CA PHE A 198 -1.05 -10.22 10.18
C PHE A 198 -2.05 -9.99 11.30
N ARG A 199 -2.93 -8.99 11.14
CA ARG A 199 -3.98 -8.67 12.11
C ARG A 199 -5.32 -8.52 11.42
N LYS A 200 -6.37 -9.12 11.99
CA LYS A 200 -7.76 -8.94 11.53
C LYS A 200 -8.73 -9.26 12.66
N ASN A 201 -9.72 -8.41 12.91
CA ASN A 201 -10.79 -8.66 13.89
C ASN A 201 -10.29 -9.11 15.28
N GLY A 202 -9.19 -8.54 15.76
CA GLY A 202 -8.58 -8.89 17.05
C GLY A 202 -7.69 -10.14 17.05
N SER A 203 -7.60 -10.89 15.94
CA SER A 203 -6.59 -11.94 15.79
C SER A 203 -5.24 -11.36 15.38
N VAL A 204 -4.17 -12.08 15.72
CA VAL A 204 -2.80 -11.80 15.29
C VAL A 204 -2.07 -13.11 15.00
N ASP A 205 -1.42 -13.19 13.85
CA ASP A 205 -0.58 -14.32 13.48
C ASP A 205 0.77 -13.80 12.97
N THR A 206 1.86 -14.48 13.35
CA THR A 206 3.20 -14.20 12.83
C THR A 206 3.66 -15.37 11.98
N VAL A 207 4.24 -15.10 10.81
CA VAL A 207 4.72 -16.13 9.87
C VAL A 207 6.15 -15.87 9.46
N ASP A 208 6.96 -16.92 9.51
CA ASP A 208 8.31 -16.98 8.99
C ASP A 208 8.38 -17.98 7.84
N ILE A 209 8.50 -17.42 6.64
CA ILE A 209 8.54 -18.19 5.40
C ILE A 209 9.83 -18.99 5.26
N ARG A 210 10.97 -18.43 5.69
CA ARG A 210 12.29 -19.07 5.52
C ARG A 210 12.36 -20.38 6.30
N PHE A 211 11.81 -20.38 7.51
CA PHE A 211 11.83 -21.53 8.41
C PHE A 211 10.51 -22.31 8.40
N GLY A 212 9.56 -21.95 7.53
CA GLY A 212 8.30 -22.68 7.38
C GLY A 212 7.41 -22.64 8.63
N LYS A 213 7.52 -21.58 9.45
CA LYS A 213 6.88 -21.51 10.76
C LYS A 213 5.74 -20.49 10.77
N SER A 214 4.61 -20.89 11.35
CA SER A 214 3.49 -20.02 11.68
C SER A 214 3.24 -20.07 13.20
N TRP A 215 3.06 -18.90 13.83
CA TRP A 215 2.71 -18.77 15.24
C TRP A 215 1.31 -18.14 15.36
N HIS A 216 0.32 -19.00 15.60
CA HIS A 216 -1.07 -18.57 15.73
C HIS A 216 -1.36 -17.83 17.03
N GLY A 217 -2.09 -16.73 16.95
CA GLY A 217 -2.43 -15.93 18.13
C GLY A 217 -1.22 -15.29 18.82
N ARG A 218 -0.10 -15.13 18.08
CA ARG A 218 1.15 -14.56 18.59
C ARG A 218 1.62 -13.44 17.68
N SER A 219 1.84 -12.28 18.27
CA SER A 219 2.55 -11.18 17.65
C SER A 219 4.06 -11.39 17.73
N PHE A 220 4.83 -10.69 16.90
CA PHE A 220 6.27 -10.68 17.02
C PHE A 220 6.74 -10.10 18.36
N ALA A 221 6.00 -9.15 18.94
CA ALA A 221 6.29 -8.66 20.28
C ALA A 221 6.17 -9.76 21.35
N ASP A 222 5.26 -10.73 21.18
CA ASP A 222 5.19 -11.90 22.06
C ASP A 222 6.38 -12.83 21.82
N LEU A 223 6.77 -13.01 20.54
CA LEU A 223 7.95 -13.78 20.17
C LEU A 223 9.23 -13.18 20.74
N LEU A 224 9.35 -11.86 20.90
CA LEU A 224 10.51 -11.22 21.56
C LEU A 224 10.59 -11.60 23.04
N LYS A 225 9.46 -11.50 23.75
CA LYS A 225 9.37 -11.68 25.21
C LYS A 225 9.55 -13.14 25.63
N ASP A 226 9.06 -14.09 24.85
CA ASP A 226 9.07 -15.51 25.20
C ASP A 226 10.00 -16.33 24.29
N LYS A 227 11.18 -16.66 24.81
CA LYS A 227 12.19 -17.46 24.10
C LYS A 227 11.71 -18.89 23.80
N SER A 228 10.79 -19.43 24.60
CA SER A 228 10.29 -20.79 24.38
C SER A 228 9.52 -20.93 23.05
N LEU A 229 8.94 -19.83 22.55
CA LEU A 229 8.19 -19.83 21.29
C LEU A 229 9.09 -19.98 20.05
N ARG A 230 10.38 -19.64 20.18
CA ARG A 230 11.34 -19.56 19.06
C ARG A 230 12.56 -20.47 19.21
N GLN A 231 12.70 -21.12 20.36
CA GLN A 231 13.83 -22.01 20.65
C GLN A 231 13.98 -23.11 19.58
N GLY A 232 15.18 -23.19 18.99
CA GLY A 232 15.52 -24.20 17.98
C GLY A 232 15.01 -23.90 16.56
N ILE A 233 14.35 -22.76 16.34
CA ILE A 233 13.86 -22.34 15.03
C ILE A 233 14.90 -21.44 14.36
N TRP A 234 15.38 -20.42 15.07
CA TRP A 234 16.32 -19.46 14.53
C TRP A 234 17.77 -19.75 14.93
N PRO A 235 18.74 -19.56 14.03
CA PRO A 235 20.16 -19.60 14.37
C PRO A 235 20.53 -18.43 15.30
N GLU A 236 21.60 -18.61 16.07
CA GLU A 236 22.09 -17.66 17.09
C GLU A 236 22.25 -16.23 16.55
N GLN A 237 22.80 -16.08 15.34
CA GLN A 237 22.95 -14.78 14.69
C GLN A 237 21.65 -13.97 14.53
N ILE A 238 20.49 -14.65 14.38
CA ILE A 238 19.17 -13.99 14.32
C ILE A 238 18.66 -13.73 15.74
N GLU A 239 18.79 -14.71 16.64
CA GLU A 239 18.36 -14.62 18.05
C GLU A 239 18.99 -13.43 18.78
N GLU A 240 20.29 -13.18 18.57
CA GLU A 240 21.02 -12.07 19.19
C GLU A 240 20.58 -10.68 18.69
N ARG A 241 19.85 -10.62 17.56
CA ARG A 241 19.53 -9.36 16.86
C ARG A 241 18.05 -9.03 16.84
N LEU A 242 17.21 -9.80 17.52
CA LEU A 242 15.76 -9.64 17.49
C LEU A 242 15.29 -8.23 17.92
N GLU A 243 15.97 -7.60 18.88
CA GLU A 243 15.67 -6.22 19.30
C GLU A 243 16.01 -5.17 18.24
N ASN A 244 16.90 -5.49 17.29
CA ASN A 244 17.22 -4.64 16.14
C ASN A 244 16.28 -4.95 14.97
N SER A 245 14.99 -4.73 15.20
CA SER A 245 13.93 -5.02 14.25
C SER A 245 13.09 -3.79 13.92
N SER A 246 12.56 -3.75 12.70
CA SER A 246 11.62 -2.73 12.26
C SER A 246 10.40 -3.37 11.60
N TYR A 247 9.22 -2.82 11.89
CA TYR A 247 8.00 -3.09 11.16
C TYR A 247 7.98 -2.27 9.87
N GLY A 248 7.71 -2.92 8.75
CA GLY A 248 7.65 -2.29 7.43
C GLY A 248 6.30 -2.55 6.77
N ILE A 249 5.59 -1.51 6.35
CA ILE A 249 4.36 -1.70 5.57
C ILE A 249 4.72 -2.32 4.20
N PRO A 250 4.14 -3.48 3.82
CA PRO A 250 4.35 -4.11 2.53
C PRO A 250 3.50 -3.40 1.48
N ALA A 251 3.94 -2.20 1.08
CA ALA A 251 3.34 -1.42 0.00
C ALA A 251 4.28 -1.38 -1.20
N GLU A 252 3.71 -1.42 -2.40
CA GLU A 252 4.47 -1.29 -3.64
C GLU A 252 4.76 0.18 -3.92
N PRO A 253 5.83 0.52 -4.68
CA PRO A 253 6.12 1.90 -5.03
C PRO A 253 4.93 2.62 -5.67
N GLN A 254 4.12 1.88 -6.43
CA GLN A 254 2.92 2.38 -7.08
C GLN A 254 1.79 2.75 -6.09
N ASP A 255 1.73 2.14 -4.89
CA ASP A 255 0.75 2.53 -3.85
C ASP A 255 0.98 3.96 -3.32
N PHE A 256 2.21 4.46 -3.42
CA PHE A 256 2.59 5.81 -3.01
C PHE A 256 2.24 6.87 -4.06
N LYS A 257 1.89 6.48 -5.28
CA LYS A 257 1.51 7.43 -6.35
C LYS A 257 0.10 7.93 -6.13
N LEU A 258 -0.07 9.26 -6.09
CA LEU A 258 -1.36 9.92 -5.90
C LEU A 258 -2.40 9.49 -6.94
N ALA A 259 -1.95 9.24 -8.17
CA ALA A 259 -2.79 8.74 -9.25
C ALA A 259 -3.51 7.44 -8.86
N ASN A 260 -2.80 6.44 -8.34
CA ASN A 260 -3.40 5.17 -7.92
C ASN A 260 -4.29 5.34 -6.69
N GLN A 261 -3.93 6.23 -5.78
CA GLN A 261 -4.75 6.54 -4.61
C GLN A 261 -6.09 7.17 -4.99
N HIS A 262 -6.10 8.03 -6.00
CA HIS A 262 -7.33 8.58 -6.55
C HIS A 262 -8.15 7.53 -7.29
N LEU A 263 -7.50 6.73 -8.15
CA LEU A 263 -8.17 5.64 -8.86
C LEU A 263 -8.81 4.62 -7.91
N PHE A 264 -8.14 4.27 -6.81
CA PHE A 264 -8.68 3.40 -5.77
C PHE A 264 -9.92 3.98 -5.11
N LYS A 265 -9.86 5.26 -4.69
CA LYS A 265 -11.02 5.98 -4.13
C LYS A 265 -12.17 6.04 -5.14
N TYR A 266 -11.86 6.20 -6.42
CA TYR A 266 -12.84 6.19 -7.51
C TYR A 266 -13.53 4.85 -7.68
N ALA A 267 -12.75 3.76 -7.75
CA ALA A 267 -13.27 2.41 -7.83
C ALA A 267 -14.18 2.07 -6.65
N LEU A 268 -13.78 2.36 -5.41
CA LEU A 268 -14.56 2.04 -4.20
C LEU A 268 -15.96 2.66 -4.19
N LEU A 269 -16.14 3.86 -4.74
CA LEU A 269 -17.44 4.56 -4.74
C LEU A 269 -18.28 4.27 -5.99
N SER A 270 -17.69 3.73 -7.05
CA SER A 270 -18.35 3.57 -8.35
C SER A 270 -18.61 2.13 -8.76
N VAL A 271 -17.84 1.18 -8.22
CA VAL A 271 -17.93 -0.23 -8.57
C VAL A 271 -18.47 -0.99 -7.37
N GLN A 272 -19.74 -1.38 -7.44
CA GLN A 272 -20.35 -2.21 -6.41
C GLN A 272 -19.67 -3.58 -6.38
N GLY A 273 -19.24 -4.03 -5.20
CA GLY A 273 -18.53 -5.31 -5.07
C GLY A 273 -17.12 -5.27 -5.67
N LEU A 274 -16.41 -4.14 -5.57
CA LEU A 274 -14.98 -4.13 -5.83
C LEU A 274 -14.29 -5.05 -4.82
N ASP A 275 -13.90 -6.23 -5.27
CA ASP A 275 -13.45 -7.30 -4.39
C ASP A 275 -11.92 -7.37 -4.21
N PHE A 276 -11.15 -6.45 -4.81
CA PHE A 276 -9.70 -6.41 -4.66
C PHE A 276 -9.16 -5.03 -4.25
N ARG A 277 -7.99 -5.01 -3.60
CA ARG A 277 -7.40 -3.83 -2.96
C ARG A 277 -6.06 -3.47 -3.58
N PHE A 278 -5.93 -2.25 -4.10
CA PHE A 278 -4.64 -1.66 -4.51
C PHE A 278 -4.77 -0.13 -4.54
N GLY A 279 -3.70 0.60 -4.20
CA GLY A 279 -3.71 2.06 -4.22
C GLY A 279 -4.24 2.69 -2.92
N SER A 280 -4.36 1.93 -1.84
CA SER A 280 -4.66 2.54 -0.53
C SER A 280 -3.42 3.23 0.02
N ASP A 281 -3.58 4.40 0.63
CA ASP A 281 -2.44 5.23 1.08
C ASP A 281 -1.57 4.49 2.12
N PRO A 282 -0.28 4.21 1.84
CA PRO A 282 0.59 3.47 2.76
C PRO A 282 0.73 4.11 4.15
N GLY A 283 0.70 5.43 4.23
CA GLY A 283 0.72 6.20 5.47
C GLY A 283 -0.54 5.97 6.30
N GLU A 284 -1.73 6.04 5.70
CA GLU A 284 -2.99 5.67 6.36
C GLU A 284 -2.98 4.20 6.83
N ARG A 285 -2.37 3.28 6.06
CA ARG A 285 -2.21 1.87 6.46
C ARG A 285 -1.34 1.73 7.71
N ILE A 286 -0.21 2.43 7.80
CA ILE A 286 0.62 2.48 9.01
C ILE A 286 -0.19 3.04 10.18
N GLU A 287 -0.85 4.19 9.98
CA GLU A 287 -1.65 4.85 11.03
C GLU A 287 -2.76 3.93 11.56
N ASN A 288 -3.42 3.16 10.69
CA ASN A 288 -4.42 2.18 11.08
C ASN A 288 -3.80 1.02 11.88
N TYR A 289 -2.64 0.52 11.45
CA TYR A 289 -1.94 -0.55 12.15
C TYR A 289 -1.47 -0.13 13.55
N LEU A 290 -0.98 1.10 13.69
CA LEU A 290 -0.51 1.64 14.97
C LEU A 290 -1.61 1.69 16.03
N ARG A 291 -2.90 1.69 15.65
CA ARG A 291 -4.02 1.62 16.60
C ARG A 291 -4.04 0.34 17.43
N PHE A 292 -3.34 -0.71 16.99
CA PHE A 292 -3.18 -1.94 17.75
C PHE A 292 -2.06 -1.86 18.82
N PHE A 293 -1.29 -0.77 18.86
CA PHE A 293 -0.15 -0.59 19.77
C PHE A 293 -0.43 0.56 20.76
N PRO A 294 -0.49 0.27 22.08
CA PRO A 294 -0.79 1.29 23.08
C PRO A 294 0.40 2.20 23.42
N ASP A 295 1.64 1.82 23.09
CA ASP A 295 2.85 2.58 23.44
C ASP A 295 3.48 3.28 22.24
N THR A 296 3.53 4.61 22.34
CA THR A 296 4.17 5.53 21.38
C THR A 296 5.66 5.27 21.13
N LYS A 297 6.40 4.67 22.08
CA LYS A 297 7.82 4.32 21.88
C LYS A 297 8.01 3.26 20.78
N THR A 298 6.98 2.47 20.52
CA THR A 298 7.00 1.46 19.45
C THR A 298 6.92 2.10 18.06
N PHE A 299 6.42 3.34 17.96
CA PHE A 299 6.14 3.98 16.67
C PHE A 299 7.41 4.25 15.86
N GLU A 300 8.55 4.47 16.53
CA GLU A 300 9.86 4.65 15.89
C GLU A 300 10.34 3.39 15.15
N ARG A 301 9.79 2.21 15.49
CA ARG A 301 10.10 0.95 14.81
C ARG A 301 9.30 0.75 13.52
N PHE A 302 8.31 1.60 13.21
CA PHE A 302 7.48 1.47 12.01
C PHE A 302 8.02 2.33 10.87
N THR A 303 8.10 1.74 9.68
CA THR A 303 8.63 2.40 8.49
C THR A 303 8.01 1.84 7.21
N TYR A 304 8.46 2.33 6.08
CA TYR A 304 8.12 1.80 4.76
C TYR A 304 9.07 0.66 4.41
N TRP A 305 8.53 -0.47 3.96
CA TRP A 305 9.37 -1.57 3.50
C TRP A 305 10.06 -1.17 2.20
N ARG A 306 11.40 -1.15 2.21
CA ARG A 306 12.21 -0.62 1.09
C ARG A 306 12.43 -1.61 -0.04
N TYR A 307 12.25 -2.91 0.21
CA TYR A 307 12.58 -3.95 -0.76
C TYR A 307 11.89 -3.75 -2.13
N PRO A 308 10.58 -3.47 -2.22
CA PRO A 308 9.95 -3.21 -3.52
C PRO A 308 10.56 -2.04 -4.30
N PHE A 309 10.98 -0.98 -3.62
CA PHE A 309 11.69 0.13 -4.25
C PHE A 309 13.07 -0.29 -4.77
N ILE A 310 13.80 -1.13 -4.02
CA ILE A 310 15.12 -1.63 -4.46
C ILE A 310 14.97 -2.44 -5.75
N VAL A 311 13.98 -3.33 -5.81
CA VAL A 311 13.68 -4.13 -7.02
C VAL A 311 13.35 -3.22 -8.20
N MET A 312 12.42 -2.27 -8.02
CA MET A 312 12.03 -1.31 -9.05
C MET A 312 13.24 -0.53 -9.58
N MET A 313 14.08 0.00 -8.69
CA MET A 313 15.25 0.80 -9.06
C MET A 313 16.35 -0.02 -9.74
N ALA A 314 16.48 -1.31 -9.39
CA ALA A 314 17.42 -2.21 -10.04
C ALA A 314 17.01 -2.55 -11.48
N GLN A 315 15.70 -2.65 -11.73
CA GLN A 315 15.12 -2.99 -13.03
C GLN A 315 14.89 -1.79 -13.95
N ALA A 316 14.83 -0.58 -13.39
CA ALA A 316 14.76 0.63 -14.19
C ALA A 316 15.94 0.64 -15.19
N PRO A 317 15.69 0.91 -16.49
CA PRO A 317 16.78 1.08 -17.44
C PRO A 317 17.72 2.12 -16.85
N ARG A 318 18.99 1.75 -16.63
CA ARG A 318 19.99 2.74 -16.26
C ARG A 318 20.00 3.72 -17.42
N LEU A 319 19.47 4.92 -17.20
CA LEU A 319 19.78 6.05 -18.04
C LEU A 319 21.29 6.22 -17.89
N GLU A 320 22.05 5.59 -18.79
CA GLU A 320 23.47 5.83 -18.93
C GLU A 320 23.61 7.34 -19.14
N LYS A 321 24.25 7.99 -18.16
CA LYS A 321 24.65 9.39 -18.24
C LYS A 321 25.86 9.51 -19.15
#